data_AF-A0A6M4NSB8-F1
#
_entry.id   AF-A0A6M4NSB8-F1
#
_cell.length_a   1.000
_cell.length_b   1.000
_cell.length_c   1.000
_cell.angle_alpha   90.00
_cell.angle_beta   90.00
_cell.angle_gamma   90.00
#
_symmetry.space_group_name_H-M   'P 1'
#
loop_
_entity.id
_entity.type
_entity.pdbx_description
1 polymer ?
#
loop_
_entity_poly.entity_id
_entity_poly.type
_entity_poly.pdbx_seq_one_letter_code
_entity_poly.pdbx_strand_id
1 'polypeptide(L)' 'MAAGDAVELQLGDGRYFLREAAYVIRLDGTTCLQLTDARGIRRIKEGDPLQVATWYQTCFDAGLPVIVQVNESRD' A
#
# COMPACT_ATOMS: atom_id res chain seq x y z
N MET A 1 13.29 -16.50 7.31
CA MET A 1 12.04 -15.73 7.36
C MET A 1 11.41 -15.86 5.99
N ALA A 2 10.28 -16.55 5.87
CA ALA A 2 9.61 -16.68 4.59
C ALA A 2 9.23 -15.28 4.10
N ALA A 3 9.62 -14.92 2.87
CA ALA A 3 8.98 -13.82 2.19
C ALA A 3 7.48 -14.17 2.19
N GLY A 4 6.65 -13.34 2.83
CA GLY A 4 5.20 -13.49 2.64
C GLY A 4 4.95 -13.48 1.14
N ASP A 5 4.28 -14.51 0.62
CA ASP A 5 4.08 -14.67 -0.81
C ASP A 5 3.44 -13.40 -1.36
N ALA A 6 4.07 -12.83 -2.38
CA ALA A 6 3.54 -11.62 -3.00
C ALA A 6 2.27 -11.95 -3.79
N VAL A 7 1.29 -11.08 -3.68
CA VAL A 7 -0.04 -11.21 -4.29
C VAL A 7 -0.13 -10.28 -5.49
N GLU A 8 -0.69 -10.78 -6.60
CA GLU A 8 -1.04 -9.93 -7.74
C GLU A 8 -2.37 -9.21 -7.47
N LEU A 9 -2.36 -7.88 -7.50
CA LEU A 9 -3.53 -7.04 -7.23
C LEU A 9 -3.73 -5.96 -8.29
N GLN A 10 -4.99 -5.73 -8.64
CA GLN A 10 -5.43 -4.61 -9.46
C GLN A 10 -5.83 -3.45 -8.54
N LEU A 11 -5.12 -2.32 -8.64
CA LEU A 11 -5.40 -1.11 -7.86
C LEU A 11 -5.65 0.07 -8.82
N GLY A 12 -6.92 0.37 -9.08
CA GLY A 12 -7.32 1.29 -10.16
C GLY A 12 -6.94 0.69 -11.52
N ASP A 13 -6.20 1.44 -12.34
CA ASP A 13 -5.78 0.98 -13.67
C ASP A 13 -4.46 0.18 -13.69
N GLY A 14 -3.79 0.04 -12.53
CA GLY A 14 -2.50 -0.64 -12.43
C GLY A 14 -2.58 -2.05 -11.84
N ARG A 15 -1.74 -2.97 -12.36
CA ARG A 15 -1.46 -4.27 -11.75
C ARG A 15 -0.15 -4.23 -10.98
N TYR A 16 -0.16 -4.82 -9.78
CA TYR A 16 0.95 -4.81 -8.86
C TYR A 16 1.20 -6.20 -8.30
N PHE A 17 2.45 -6.52 -8.01
CA PHE A 17 2.85 -7.75 -7.33
C PHE A 17 3.44 -7.37 -5.97
N LEU A 18 2.67 -7.53 -4.90
CA LEU A 18 2.86 -6.85 -3.61
C LEU A 18 3.01 -7.84 -2.46
N ARG A 19 3.87 -7.52 -1.49
CA ARG A 19 4.00 -8.31 -0.25
C ARG A 19 3.34 -7.65 0.96
N GLU A 20 3.21 -6.32 0.96
CA GLU A 20 2.63 -5.52 2.04
C GLU A 20 2.18 -4.15 1.49
N ALA A 21 1.23 -3.52 2.18
CA ALA A 21 0.83 -2.15 1.89
C ALA A 21 0.63 -1.34 3.19
N ALA A 22 0.82 -0.02 3.11
CA ALA A 22 0.59 0.87 4.23
C ALA A 22 -0.26 2.07 3.81
N TYR A 23 -1.35 2.30 4.52
CA TYR A 23 -2.11 3.55 4.42
C TYR A 23 -1.36 4.63 5.19
N VAL A 24 -0.92 5.68 4.52
CA VAL A 24 -0.13 6.75 5.13
C VAL A 24 -0.98 7.98 5.30
N ILE A 25 -1.07 8.48 6.52
CA ILE A 25 -1.61 9.81 6.83
C ILE A 25 -0.44 10.77 6.94
N ARG A 26 -0.32 11.71 6.00
CA ARG A 26 0.76 12.71 6.00
C ARG A 26 0.42 13.86 6.94
N LEU A 27 1.47 14.54 7.42
CA LEU A 27 1.32 15.69 8.31
C LEU A 27 0.66 16.89 7.63
N ASP A 28 0.69 16.96 6.29
CA ASP A 28 -0.03 17.96 5.51
C ASP A 28 -1.53 17.67 5.35
N GLY A 29 -2.02 16.58 5.94
CA GLY A 29 -3.42 16.16 5.89
C GLY A 29 -3.79 15.35 4.65
N THR A 30 -2.85 15.13 3.73
CA THR A 30 -3.06 14.23 2.59
C THR A 30 -2.82 12.77 2.96
N THR A 31 -3.20 11.86 2.08
CA THR A 31 -3.03 10.42 2.27
C THR A 31 -2.48 9.77 1.02
N CYS A 32 -1.67 8.72 1.18
CA CYS A 32 -1.25 7.88 0.07
C CYS A 32 -1.24 6.40 0.46
N LEU A 33 -1.15 5.54 -0.54
CA LEU A 33 -0.90 4.13 -0.32
C LEU A 33 0.57 3.83 -0.65
N GLN A 34 1.32 3.39 0.35
CA GLN A 34 2.66 2.89 0.14
C GLN A 34 2.61 1.39 -0.11
N LEU A 35 3.14 0.98 -1.25
CA LEU A 35 3.13 -0.39 -1.74
C LEU A 35 4.54 -0.95 -1.69
N THR A 36 4.75 -2.12 -1.10
CA THR A 36 6.05 -2.79 -1.14
C THR A 36 5.93 -4.07 -1.97
N ASP A 37 6.77 -4.21 -2.99
CA ASP A 37 6.80 -5.41 -3.82
C ASP A 37 7.58 -6.57 -3.19
N ALA A 38 7.56 -7.74 -3.83
CA ALA A 38 8.29 -8.93 -3.39
C ALA A 38 9.80 -8.70 -3.23
N ARG A 39 10.37 -7.71 -3.94
CA ARG A 39 11.79 -7.35 -3.89
C ARG A 39 12.09 -6.34 -2.77
N GLY A 40 11.09 -5.93 -2.00
CA GLY A 40 11.21 -4.92 -0.96
C GLY A 40 11.20 -3.49 -1.49
N ILE A 41 10.92 -3.27 -2.77
CA ILE A 41 10.91 -1.92 -3.36
C ILE A 41 9.60 -1.24 -3.00
N ARG A 42 9.70 -0.08 -2.34
CA ARG A 42 8.57 0.77 -1.98
C ARG A 42 8.17 1.67 -3.13
N ARG A 43 6.86 1.79 -3.37
CA ARG A 43 6.26 2.70 -4.34
C ARG A 43 5.12 3.44 -3.67
N ILE A 44 5.00 4.73 -3.96
CA ILE A 44 3.92 5.57 -3.45
C ILE A 44 2.85 5.66 -4.53
N LYS A 45 1.60 5.38 -4.16
CA LYS A 45 0.43 5.54 -5.01
C LYS A 45 -0.43 6.66 -4.44
N GLU A 46 -0.46 7.78 -5.16
CA GLU A 46 -1.25 8.96 -4.83
C GLU A 46 -2.68 8.81 -5.33
N GLY A 47 -3.63 9.41 -4.60
CA GLY A 47 -5.04 9.48 -4.93
C GLY A 47 -5.76 10.37 -3.91
N ASP A 48 -7.02 10.69 -4.16
CA ASP A 48 -7.83 11.29 -3.09
C ASP A 48 -8.05 10.30 -1.94
N PRO A 49 -8.43 10.77 -0.73
CA PRO A 49 -8.54 9.90 0.44
C PRO A 49 -9.48 8.70 0.28
N LEU A 50 -10.55 8.82 -0.52
CA LEU A 50 -11.49 7.72 -0.77
C LEU A 50 -10.88 6.68 -1.72
N GLN A 51 -10.18 7.12 -2.77
CA GLN A 51 -9.43 6.21 -3.65
C GLN A 51 -8.35 5.45 -2.88
N VAL A 52 -7.58 6.15 -2.05
CA VAL A 52 -6.53 5.52 -1.23
C VAL A 52 -7.13 4.50 -0.24
N ALA A 53 -8.25 4.83 0.39
CA ALA A 53 -8.96 3.92 1.29
C ALA A 53 -9.51 2.68 0.54
N THR A 54 -10.02 2.88 -0.67
CA THR A 54 -10.50 1.78 -1.52
C THR A 54 -9.37 0.81 -1.86
N TRP A 55 -8.20 1.32 -2.27
CA TRP A 55 -7.04 0.47 -2.57
C TRP A 55 -6.51 -0.25 -1.33
N TYR A 56 -6.50 0.42 -0.17
CA TYR A 56 -6.16 -0.21 1.10
C TYR A 56 -7.10 -1.38 1.42
N GLN A 57 -8.41 -1.17 1.25
CA GLN A 57 -9.41 -2.23 1.46
C GLN A 57 -9.18 -3.41 0.49
N THR A 58 -8.89 -3.15 -0.78
CA THR A 58 -8.55 -4.20 -1.75
C THR A 58 -7.34 -5.02 -1.30
N CYS A 59 -6.29 -4.38 -0.77
CA CYS A 59 -5.14 -5.09 -0.21
C CYS A 59 -5.53 -5.95 1.00
N PHE A 60 -6.34 -5.40 1.92
CA PHE A 60 -6.82 -6.14 3.09
C PHE A 60 -7.66 -7.36 2.71
N ASP A 61 -8.62 -7.19 1.80
CA ASP A 61 -9.52 -8.26 1.34
C ASP A 61 -8.77 -9.39 0.64
N ALA A 62 -7.64 -9.08 -0.01
CA ALA A 62 -6.75 -10.06 -0.61
C ALA A 62 -5.85 -10.81 0.38
N GLY A 63 -5.92 -10.48 1.67
CA GLY A 63 -5.08 -11.07 2.71
C GLY A 63 -3.65 -10.54 2.72
N LEU A 64 -3.38 -9.42 2.04
CA LEU A 64 -2.07 -8.76 2.09
C LEU A 64 -1.85 -8.21 3.51
N PRO A 65 -0.64 -8.35 4.09
CA PRO A 65 -0.27 -7.60 5.28
C PRO A 65 -0.45 -6.10 5.05
N VAL A 66 -1.35 -5.48 5.81
CA VAL A 66 -1.61 -4.04 5.72
C VAL A 66 -1.47 -3.35 7.07
N ILE A 67 -0.92 -2.14 7.06
CA ILE A 67 -0.78 -1.27 8.24
C ILE A 67 -1.31 0.13 7.97
N VAL A 68 -1.56 0.89 9.03
CA VAL A 68 -1.77 2.34 8.97
C VAL A 68 -0.57 3.00 9.63
N GLN A 69 0.01 4.00 8.98
CA GLN A 69 1.14 4.78 9.50
C GLN A 69 0.85 6.28 9.44
N VAL A 70 1.44 7.02 10.38
CA VAL A 70 1.44 8.48 10.37
C VAL A 70 2.83 8.94 9.94
N ASN A 71 2.85 9.85 8.95
CA ASN A 71 4.01 10.33 8.24
C ASN A 71 4.69 9.26 7.36
N GLU A 72 5.32 9.69 6.26
CA GLU A 72 6.13 8.80 5.44
C GLU A 72 7.44 8.52 6.20
N SER A 73 7.66 7.28 6.63
CA SER A 73 8.95 6.91 7.25
C SER A 73 10.07 7.18 6.25
N ARG A 74 10.87 8.20 6.53
CA ARG A 74 12.15 8.48 5.85
C ARG A 74 13.22 7.67 6.59
N ASP A 75 13.33 6.39 6.26
CA ASP A 75 14.52 5.61 6.56
C ASP A 75 15.49 5.68 5.37
#